data_AF-A0A7J4M394-F1
#
_entry.id   AF-A0A7J4M394-F1
#
_cell.length_a   1.000
_cell.length_b   1.000
_cell.length_c   1.000
_cell.angle_alpha   90.00
_cell.angle_beta   90.00
_cell.angle_gamma   90.00
#
_symmetry.space_group_name_H-M   'P 1'
#
loop_
_entity.id
_entity.type
_entity.pdbx_description
1 polymer ?
#
loop_
_entity_poly.entity_id
_entity_poly.type
_entity_poly.pdbx_seq_one_letter_code
_entity_poly.pdbx_strand_id
1 'polypeptide(L)' 'MAYVCAHCGKKIKQLDQFVRCSYCGSRVLVKARPNLSREISTD' A
#
# COMPACT_ATOMS: atom_id res chain seq x y z
N MET A 1 -6.01 -6.00 2.68
CA MET A 1 -4.65 -5.42 2.87
C MET A 1 -4.63 -4.10 2.11
N ALA A 2 -4.40 -2.96 2.78
CA ALA A 2 -4.42 -1.68 2.08
C ALA A 2 -3.11 -1.44 1.33
N TYR A 3 -3.20 -0.91 0.11
CA TYR A 3 -2.08 -0.44 -0.69
C TYR A 3 -2.11 1.08 -0.79
N VAL A 4 -0.96 1.68 -1.06
CA VAL A 4 -0.80 3.12 -1.30
C VAL A 4 -0.15 3.27 -2.67
N CYS A 5 -0.73 4.09 -3.54
CA CYS A 5 -0.08 4.37 -4.82
C CYS A 5 1.18 5.22 -4.61
N ALA A 6 2.31 4.79 -5.17
CA ALA A 6 3.57 5.52 -5.07
C ALA A 6 3.53 6.88 -5.80
N HIS A 7 2.65 7.03 -6.80
CA HIS A 7 2.54 8.26 -7.59
C HIS A 7 1.57 9.27 -6.99
N CYS A 8 0.34 8.87 -6.67
CA CYS A 8 -0.71 9.80 -6.20
C CYS A 8 -0.97 9.74 -4.69
N GLY A 9 -0.31 8.84 -3.95
CA GLY A 9 -0.45 8.70 -2.49
C GLY A 9 -1.81 8.17 -2.01
N LYS A 10 -2.77 7.92 -2.92
CA LYS A 10 -4.11 7.45 -2.54
C LYS A 10 -4.06 6.03 -1.97
N LYS A 11 -4.85 5.81 -0.92
CA LYS A 11 -5.04 4.51 -0.28
C LYS A 11 -6.06 3.69 -1.07
N ILE A 12 -5.70 2.45 -1.38
CA ILE A 12 -6.49 1.48 -2.14
C ILE A 12 -6.78 0.31 -1.20
N LYS A 13 -8.05 0.06 -0.87
CA LYS A 13 -8.44 -0.98 0.09
C LYS A 13 -8.39 -2.39 -0.50
N GLN A 14 -8.73 -2.52 -1.77
CA GLN A 14 -8.75 -3.77 -2.54
C GLN A 14 -8.19 -3.51 -3.93
N LEU A 15 -7.41 -4.46 -4.43
CA LEU A 15 -6.98 -4.48 -5.83
C LEU A 15 -7.91 -5.39 -6.60
N ASP A 16 -8.33 -4.95 -7.78
CA ASP A 16 -9.03 -5.81 -8.75
C ASP A 16 -8.04 -6.79 -9.41
N GLN A 17 -8.48 -7.50 -10.45
CA GLN A 17 -7.67 -8.44 -11.25
C GLN A 17 -6.32 -7.87 -11.74
N PHE A 18 -6.15 -6.55 -11.79
CA PHE A 18 -4.91 -5.89 -12.25
C PHE A 18 -4.25 -5.08 -11.15
N VAL A 19 -2.92 -5.16 -11.08
CA VAL A 19 -2.10 -4.37 -10.17
C VAL A 19 -1.93 -2.95 -10.73
N ARG A 20 -2.96 -2.11 -10.56
CA ARG A 20 -2.96 -0.69 -10.96
C ARG A 20 -3.73 0.18 -9.97
N CYS A 21 -3.32 1.43 -9.87
CA CYS A 21 -4.07 2.44 -9.13
C CYS A 21 -5.37 2.79 -9.86
N SER A 22 -6.51 2.63 -9.20
CA SER A 22 -7.83 2.99 -9.73
C SER A 22 -8.03 4.48 -10.00
N TYR A 23 -7.14 5.34 -9.47
CA TYR A 23 -7.26 6.80 -9.61
C TYR A 23 -6.35 7.41 -10.66
N CYS A 24 -5.09 6.97 -10.75
CA CYS A 24 -4.09 7.58 -11.65
C CYS A 24 -3.50 6.59 -12.66
N GLY A 25 -3.90 5.32 -12.64
CA GLY A 25 -3.42 4.31 -13.59
C GLY A 25 -1.99 3.80 -13.35
N SER A 26 -1.22 4.40 -12.44
CA SER A 26 0.13 3.90 -12.07
C SER A 26 0.09 2.46 -11.58
N ARG A 27 1.12 1.67 -11.94
CA ARG A 27 1.23 0.25 -11.58
C ARG A 27 2.16 -0.01 -10.38
N VAL A 28 2.69 1.05 -9.77
CA VAL A 28 3.57 0.94 -8.60
C VAL A 28 2.77 1.22 -7.33
N LEU A 29 2.59 0.17 -6.53
CA LEU A 29 1.80 0.19 -5.30
C LEU A 29 2.64 -0.31 -4.12
N VAL A 30 2.53 0.37 -2.98
CA VAL A 30 3.25 0.06 -1.74
C VAL A 30 2.27 -0.51 -0.72
N LYS A 31 2.64 -1.59 -0.05
CA LYS A 31 1.82 -2.17 1.02
C LYS A 31 1.78 -1.22 2.22
N ALA A 32 0.60 -0.88 2.72
CA ALA A 32 0.47 -0.04 3.90
C ALA A 32 1.04 -0.77 5.13
N ARG A 33 1.76 -0.03 5.98
CA ARG A 33 2.24 -0.53 7.27
C ARG A 33 1.03 -0.90 8.13
N PRO A 34 0.97 -2.11 8.71
CA PRO A 34 -0.07 -2.45 9.66
C PRO A 34 0.09 -1.58 10.91
N ASN A 35 -1.01 -1.24 11.58
CA ASN A 35 -1.00 -0.51 12.85
C ASN A 35 -0.56 -1.40 14.04
N LEU A 36 0.01 -2.57 13.76
CA LEU A 36 0.55 -3.47 14.76
C LEU A 36 1.96 -2.99 15.12
N SER A 37 2.15 -2.57 16.37
CA SER A 37 3.48 -2.35 16.92
C SER A 37 4.24 -3.67 16.92
N ARG A 38 5.53 -3.62 16.56
CA ARG A 38 6.44 -4.74 16.72
C ARG A 38 7.46 -4.34 17.78
N GLU A 39 7.69 -5.21 18.74
CA GLU A 39 8.82 -5.08 19.65
C GLU A 39 10.10 -5.34 18.85
N ILE A 40 11.10 -4.49 19.06
CA ILE A 40 12.38 -4.56 18.36
C ILE A 40 13.43 -4.65 19.47
N SER A 41 14.17 -5.74 19.54
CA SER A 41 15.34 -5.85 20.42
C SER A 41 16.52 -5.16 19.74
N THR A 42 17.06 -4.13 20.39
CA THR A 42 18.34 -3.53 20.03
C THR A 42 19.37 -4.06 21.02
N ASP A 43 20.13 -5.09 20.61
CA ASP A 43 21.43 -5.42 21.22
C ASP A 43 22.42 -4.26 21.05
#